data_AF-A0A7C6J4H0-F1
#
_entry.id   AF-A0A7C6J4H0-F1
#
_cell.length_a   1.000
_cell.length_b   1.000
_cell.length_c   1.000
_cell.angle_alpha   90.00
_cell.angle_beta   90.00
_cell.angle_gamma   90.00
#
_symmetry.space_group_name_H-M   'P 1'
#
loop_
_entity.id
_entity.type
_entity.pdbx_description
1 polymer ?
#
loop_
_entity_poly.entity_id
_entity_poly.type
_entity_poly.pdbx_seq_one_letter_code
_entity_poly.pdbx_strand_id
1 'polypeptide(L)'
;MEKAATKPTASGGKTRTPANTPRQLISRWYGLLFSDDVYQRMAGFLLWGLVIIAVTWAVAFFCLPDGLLENTMIVRKIFGIRGSTRPGEWGFKWLGETAKIFGREFSPEDLFGTWGNILLVTGKIFLHHLLVVFAFIFLFNRFRIRRLPFGYLYFLVYTILLALAAGTESFTYPPQGDTVLGEIILFLRFALIEWFAYGLLAVATLKWTWVKADSFLKGRWEKVDRFFSWPALVRDEKDLLIFGLLFLLVANFSEAKLIVFYGRHLL
;
A
#
# COMPACT_ATOMS: atom_id res chain seq x y z
N MET A 1 62.60 38.68 -33.46
CA MET A 1 61.18 39.04 -33.28
C MET A 1 60.33 37.82 -33.55
N GLU A 2 59.89 37.15 -32.48
CA GLU A 2 59.01 35.98 -32.50
C GLU A 2 57.68 36.29 -33.19
N LYS A 3 57.22 35.39 -34.08
CA LYS A 3 55.83 35.33 -34.52
C LYS A 3 55.09 34.32 -33.64
N ALA A 4 54.11 34.82 -32.90
CA ALA A 4 53.28 34.06 -31.98
C ALA A 4 52.49 32.95 -32.71
N ALA A 5 52.56 31.74 -32.16
CA ALA A 5 51.73 30.60 -32.54
C ALA A 5 50.29 30.79 -32.04
N THR A 6 49.32 30.77 -32.95
CA THR A 6 47.89 30.77 -32.64
C THR A 6 47.46 29.39 -32.16
N LYS A 7 47.00 29.33 -30.90
CA LYS A 7 46.38 28.14 -30.26
C LYS A 7 45.05 27.79 -30.96
N PRO A 8 44.74 26.50 -31.22
CA PRO A 8 43.42 26.10 -31.67
C PRO A 8 42.41 26.19 -30.53
N THR A 9 41.33 26.94 -30.75
CA THR A 9 40.17 27.05 -29.85
C THR A 9 39.42 25.72 -29.84
N ALA A 10 39.47 25.01 -28.70
CA ALA A 10 38.64 23.84 -28.47
C ALA A 10 37.16 24.29 -28.39
N SER A 11 36.41 24.02 -29.46
CA SER A 11 34.96 24.12 -29.48
C SER A 11 34.38 23.08 -28.50
N GLY A 12 34.10 23.51 -27.28
CA GLY A 12 33.32 22.77 -26.29
C GLY A 12 31.87 22.62 -26.75
N GLY A 13 31.64 21.71 -27.69
CA GLY A 13 30.31 21.27 -28.06
C GLY A 13 29.69 20.53 -26.88
N LYS A 14 28.83 21.21 -26.11
CA LYS A 14 27.89 20.54 -25.20
C LYS A 14 27.00 19.66 -26.06
N THR A 15 27.29 18.35 -26.10
CA THR A 15 26.40 17.33 -26.61
C THR A 15 25.11 17.39 -25.79
N ARG A 16 24.09 18.08 -26.32
CA ARG A 16 22.72 18.01 -25.81
C ARG A 16 22.28 16.56 -25.99
N THR A 17 22.20 15.82 -24.88
CA THR A 17 21.54 14.51 -24.87
C THR A 17 20.14 14.70 -25.44
N PRO A 18 19.76 13.97 -26.52
CA PRO A 18 18.45 14.16 -27.13
C PRO A 18 17.37 13.88 -26.09
N ALA A 19 16.36 14.75 -26.04
CA ALA A 19 15.21 14.55 -25.16
C ALA A 19 14.56 13.20 -25.50
N ASN A 20 14.36 12.36 -24.48
CA ASN A 20 13.73 11.06 -24.68
C ASN A 20 12.32 11.25 -25.23
N THR A 21 11.98 10.52 -26.29
CA THR A 21 10.60 10.49 -26.79
C THR A 21 9.65 9.90 -25.74
N PRO A 22 8.35 10.25 -25.73
CA PRO A 22 7.38 9.69 -24.79
C PRO A 22 7.36 8.16 -24.76
N ARG A 23 7.54 7.52 -25.93
CA ARG A 23 7.62 6.07 -26.07
C ARG A 23 8.85 5.48 -25.36
N GLN A 24 10.00 6.13 -25.45
CA GLN A 24 11.22 5.72 -24.74
C GLN A 24 11.07 5.87 -23.22
N LEU A 25 10.41 6.94 -22.77
CA LEU A 25 10.12 7.13 -21.35
C LEU A 25 9.21 6.02 -20.79
N ILE A 26 8.10 5.73 -21.47
CA ILE A 26 7.18 4.66 -21.08
C ILE A 26 7.89 3.30 -21.05
N SER A 27 8.68 2.99 -22.09
CA SER A 27 9.45 1.74 -22.14
C SER A 27 10.44 1.63 -20.98
N ARG A 28 11.09 2.73 -20.61
CA ARG A 28 12.04 2.77 -19.49
C ARG A 28 11.32 2.54 -18.15
N TRP A 29 10.18 3.18 -17.94
CA TRP A 29 9.37 3.00 -16.73
C TRP A 29 8.78 1.60 -16.63
N TYR A 30 8.34 1.03 -17.75
CA TYR A 30 7.92 -0.36 -17.82
C TYR A 30 9.05 -1.33 -17.46
N GLY A 31 10.28 -1.03 -17.89
CA GLY A 31 11.48 -1.79 -17.52
C GLY A 31 11.73 -1.83 -16.01
N LEU A 32 11.40 -0.75 -15.28
CA LEU A 32 11.58 -0.68 -13.83
C LEU A 32 10.76 -1.76 -13.09
N LEU A 33 9.50 -1.96 -13.48
CA LEU A 33 8.58 -2.92 -12.83
C LEU A 33 9.11 -4.36 -12.79
N PHE A 34 9.97 -4.71 -13.74
CA PHE A 34 10.52 -6.06 -13.92
C PHE A 34 12.05 -6.08 -13.84
N SER A 35 12.65 -5.04 -13.24
CA SER A 35 14.09 -5.04 -12.96
C SER A 35 14.48 -6.15 -12.00
N ASP A 36 15.72 -6.64 -12.08
CA ASP A 36 16.25 -7.60 -11.11
C ASP A 36 16.53 -6.95 -9.76
N ASP A 37 16.83 -5.64 -9.77
CA ASP A 37 17.01 -4.80 -8.59
C ASP A 37 15.66 -4.49 -7.93
N VAL A 38 15.55 -4.82 -6.64
CA VAL A 38 14.29 -4.69 -5.90
C VAL A 38 13.87 -3.23 -5.69
N TYR A 39 14.82 -2.30 -5.52
CA TYR A 39 14.54 -0.88 -5.35
C TYR A 39 14.11 -0.25 -6.67
N GLN A 40 14.68 -0.68 -7.80
CA GLN A 40 14.18 -0.28 -9.12
C GLN A 40 12.76 -0.78 -9.38
N ARG A 41 12.45 -2.03 -8.99
CA ARG A 41 11.07 -2.53 -9.03
C ARG A 41 10.14 -1.66 -8.20
N MET A 42 10.50 -1.41 -6.94
CA MET A 42 9.74 -0.54 -6.05
C MET A 42 9.49 0.84 -6.67
N ALA A 43 10.52 1.47 -7.25
CA ALA A 43 10.39 2.76 -7.94
C ALA A 43 9.42 2.67 -9.14
N GLY A 44 9.51 1.61 -9.94
CA GLY A 44 8.57 1.35 -11.02
C GLY A 44 7.13 1.21 -10.50
N PHE A 45 6.93 0.48 -9.41
CA PHE A 45 5.63 0.30 -8.75
C PHE A 45 5.03 1.63 -8.30
N LEU A 46 5.82 2.43 -7.60
CA LEU A 46 5.42 3.74 -7.11
C LEU A 46 5.04 4.67 -8.25
N LEU A 47 5.88 4.78 -9.27
CA LEU A 47 5.65 5.68 -10.41
C LEU A 47 4.36 5.32 -11.15
N TRP A 48 4.21 4.04 -11.55
CA TRP A 48 3.01 3.62 -12.27
C TRP A 48 1.76 3.69 -11.41
N GLY A 49 1.84 3.26 -10.16
CA GLY A 49 0.70 3.25 -9.27
C GLY A 49 0.20 4.65 -8.93
N LEU A 50 1.09 5.62 -8.68
CA LEU A 50 0.69 7.02 -8.47
C LEU A 50 0.03 7.63 -9.71
N VAL A 51 0.54 7.33 -10.91
CA VAL A 51 -0.10 7.76 -12.16
C VAL A 51 -1.50 7.15 -12.30
N ILE A 52 -1.63 5.85 -12.02
CA ILE A 52 -2.93 5.16 -12.08
C ILE A 52 -3.90 5.74 -11.04
N ILE A 53 -3.44 6.00 -9.82
CA ILE A 53 -4.24 6.65 -8.77
C ILE A 53 -4.72 8.01 -9.27
N ALA A 54 -3.83 8.87 -9.75
CA ALA A 54 -4.18 10.22 -10.19
C ALA A 54 -5.20 10.20 -11.34
N VAL A 55 -4.99 9.35 -12.35
CA VAL A 55 -5.90 9.23 -13.50
C VAL A 55 -7.24 8.65 -13.08
N THR A 56 -7.23 7.57 -12.29
CA THR A 56 -8.46 6.89 -11.83
C THR A 56 -9.28 7.80 -10.92
N TRP A 57 -8.62 8.49 -9.99
CA TRP A 57 -9.24 9.46 -9.10
C TRP A 57 -9.88 10.60 -9.91
N ALA A 58 -9.18 11.17 -10.89
CA ALA A 58 -9.74 12.24 -11.72
C ALA A 58 -10.97 11.78 -12.51
N VAL A 59 -10.91 10.58 -13.11
CA VAL A 59 -12.07 10.01 -13.82
C VAL A 59 -13.23 9.77 -12.86
N ALA A 60 -12.98 9.22 -11.67
CA ALA A 60 -14.00 9.03 -10.66
C ALA A 60 -14.65 10.35 -10.26
N PHE A 61 -13.85 11.33 -9.89
CA PHE A 61 -14.29 12.63 -9.40
C PHE A 61 -15.13 13.40 -10.42
N PHE A 62 -14.77 13.36 -11.70
CA PHE A 62 -15.50 14.11 -12.73
C PHE A 62 -16.62 13.35 -13.41
N CYS A 63 -16.63 12.01 -13.37
CA CYS A 63 -17.51 11.21 -14.23
C CYS A 63 -18.38 10.19 -13.49
N LEU A 64 -18.14 9.91 -12.21
CA LEU A 64 -18.86 8.89 -11.45
C LEU A 64 -19.69 9.52 -10.33
N PRO A 65 -20.79 8.86 -9.90
CA PRO A 65 -21.60 9.35 -8.79
C PRO A 65 -20.89 9.16 -7.44
N ASP A 66 -21.18 10.06 -6.51
CA ASP A 66 -20.73 9.99 -5.12
C ASP A 66 -21.24 8.70 -4.44
N GLY A 67 -20.45 8.18 -3.50
CA GLY A 67 -20.79 6.99 -2.71
C GLY A 67 -20.81 5.68 -3.50
N LEU A 68 -20.35 5.65 -4.76
CA LEU A 68 -20.41 4.47 -5.64
C LEU A 68 -19.88 3.17 -4.98
N LEU A 69 -18.85 3.28 -4.14
CA LEU A 69 -18.18 2.15 -3.50
C LEU A 69 -18.46 2.02 -1.99
N GLU A 70 -19.30 2.88 -1.40
CA GLU A 70 -19.50 2.97 0.07
C GLU A 70 -19.95 1.63 0.69
N ASN A 71 -20.70 0.83 -0.08
CA ASN A 71 -21.26 -0.45 0.37
C ASN A 71 -20.42 -1.68 0.00
N THR A 72 -19.23 -1.49 -0.56
CA THR A 72 -18.37 -2.59 -1.02
C THR A 72 -17.39 -3.06 0.05
N MET A 73 -16.82 -4.25 -0.11
CA MET A 73 -15.80 -4.80 0.81
C MET A 73 -14.48 -4.03 0.84
N ILE A 74 -14.23 -3.15 -0.14
CA ILE A 74 -13.08 -2.25 -0.15
C ILE A 74 -13.21 -1.22 0.98
N VAL A 75 -14.45 -0.81 1.27
CA VAL A 75 -14.81 0.18 2.29
C VAL A 75 -15.29 -0.52 3.58
N ARG A 76 -16.14 -1.53 3.44
CA ARG A 76 -16.69 -2.35 4.53
C ARG A 76 -15.79 -3.56 4.81
N LYS A 77 -14.81 -3.40 5.71
CA LYS A 77 -13.85 -4.44 6.11
C LYS A 77 -14.52 -5.69 6.68
N ILE A 78 -13.91 -6.87 6.50
CA ILE A 78 -14.44 -8.19 6.94
C ILE A 78 -14.71 -8.23 8.45
N PHE A 79 -13.80 -7.69 9.27
CA PHE A 79 -13.97 -7.66 10.73
C PHE A 79 -14.79 -6.47 11.23
N GLY A 80 -15.39 -5.70 10.32
CA GLY A 80 -16.09 -4.46 10.63
C GLY A 80 -15.15 -3.35 11.12
N ILE A 81 -15.72 -2.15 11.24
CA ILE A 81 -15.02 -0.95 11.72
C ILE A 81 -15.36 -0.68 13.21
N ARG A 82 -16.25 -1.50 13.81
CA ARG A 82 -16.73 -1.29 15.19
C ARG A 82 -15.67 -1.76 16.20
N GLY A 83 -15.18 -0.81 17.02
CA GLY A 83 -14.43 -1.10 18.25
C GLY A 83 -15.30 -1.80 19.30
N SER A 84 -14.73 -2.30 20.40
CA SER A 84 -15.52 -2.76 21.55
C SER A 84 -15.86 -1.56 22.46
N THR A 85 -17.13 -1.42 22.89
CA THR A 85 -17.55 -0.37 23.85
C THR A 85 -17.06 -0.60 25.26
N ARG A 86 -16.61 -1.81 25.56
CA ARG A 86 -16.00 -2.18 26.83
C ARG A 86 -14.54 -2.48 26.53
N PRO A 87 -13.57 -1.96 27.31
CA PRO A 87 -12.30 -2.66 27.46
C PRO A 87 -12.69 -4.11 27.72
N GLY A 88 -12.34 -5.03 26.81
CA GLY A 88 -12.88 -6.39 26.88
C GLY A 88 -12.74 -6.88 28.31
N GLU A 89 -13.76 -7.51 28.90
CA GLU A 89 -13.75 -7.98 30.30
C GLU A 89 -12.46 -8.74 30.66
N TRP A 90 -11.77 -9.26 29.65
CA TRP A 90 -10.40 -9.75 29.66
C TRP A 90 -9.32 -8.78 30.17
N GLY A 91 -9.28 -7.52 29.73
CA GLY A 91 -8.33 -6.49 30.18
C GLY A 91 -8.55 -6.09 31.64
N PHE A 92 -9.82 -5.99 32.07
CA PHE A 92 -10.16 -5.79 33.49
C PHE A 92 -9.78 -7.02 34.35
N LYS A 93 -9.97 -8.24 33.84
CA LYS A 93 -9.52 -9.48 34.51
C LYS A 93 -7.99 -9.57 34.65
N TRP A 94 -7.24 -9.04 33.69
CA TRP A 94 -5.78 -9.15 33.67
C TRP A 94 -5.09 -8.03 34.47
N LEU A 95 -5.68 -6.84 34.52
CA LEU A 95 -5.10 -5.66 35.20
C LEU A 95 -5.66 -5.39 36.59
N GLY A 96 -6.79 -5.99 36.97
CA GLY A 96 -7.48 -5.68 38.23
C GLY A 96 -8.10 -4.28 38.23
N GLU A 97 -8.57 -3.82 39.40
CA GLU A 97 -9.20 -2.50 39.57
C GLU A 97 -8.22 -1.33 39.40
N THR A 98 -6.90 -1.56 39.53
CA THR A 98 -5.85 -0.56 39.37
C THR A 98 -4.60 -1.13 38.72
N ALA A 99 -4.14 -0.51 37.63
CA ALA A 99 -2.89 -0.87 36.97
C ALA A 99 -1.77 0.07 37.43
N LYS A 100 -0.69 -0.49 38.01
CA LYS A 100 0.48 0.29 38.42
C LYS A 100 1.52 0.29 37.30
N ILE A 101 1.60 1.39 36.55
CA ILE A 101 2.55 1.56 35.45
C ILE A 101 3.53 2.68 35.85
N PHE A 102 4.83 2.38 35.87
CA PHE A 102 5.89 3.31 36.28
C PHE A 102 5.63 4.00 37.64
N GLY A 103 5.08 3.25 38.61
CA GLY A 103 4.82 3.76 39.96
C GLY A 103 3.60 4.67 40.10
N ARG A 104 2.88 4.96 39.00
CA ARG A 104 1.58 5.66 39.02
C ARG A 104 0.44 4.66 38.92
N GLU A 105 -0.62 4.91 39.68
CA GLU A 105 -1.85 4.13 39.65
C GLU A 105 -2.79 4.72 38.62
N PHE A 106 -3.26 3.87 37.71
CA PHE A 106 -4.19 4.24 36.66
C PHE A 106 -5.43 3.35 36.79
N SER A 107 -6.62 3.95 36.63
CA SER A 107 -7.82 3.16 36.43
C SER A 107 -7.76 2.49 35.04
N PRO A 108 -8.22 1.23 34.89
CA PRO A 108 -8.32 0.61 33.57
C PRO A 108 -9.21 1.40 32.61
N GLU A 109 -10.18 2.15 33.10
CA GLU A 109 -11.01 3.06 32.29
C GLU A 109 -10.18 4.20 31.67
N ASP A 110 -9.29 4.82 32.45
CA ASP A 110 -8.40 5.88 31.98
C ASP A 110 -7.31 5.36 31.02
N LEU A 111 -6.83 4.13 31.24
CA LEU A 111 -5.81 3.49 30.39
C LEU A 111 -6.38 2.96 29.07
N PHE A 112 -7.59 2.37 29.11
CA PHE A 112 -8.17 1.69 27.94
C PHE A 112 -9.21 2.51 27.19
N GLY A 113 -9.72 3.61 27.76
CA GLY A 113 -10.79 4.41 27.18
C GLY A 113 -10.54 4.81 25.72
N THR A 114 -9.42 5.47 25.44
CA THR A 114 -9.09 5.91 24.06
C THR A 114 -7.95 5.10 23.46
N TRP A 115 -6.80 5.02 24.14
CA TRP A 115 -5.60 4.37 23.59
C TRP A 115 -5.71 2.85 23.54
N GLY A 116 -6.31 2.21 24.56
CA GLY A 116 -6.61 0.78 24.52
C GLY A 116 -7.53 0.42 23.36
N ASN A 117 -8.60 1.20 23.15
CA ASN A 117 -9.49 1.03 21.99
C ASN A 117 -8.76 1.24 20.65
N ILE A 118 -7.92 2.26 20.52
CA ILE A 118 -7.10 2.46 19.31
C ILE A 118 -6.22 1.24 19.06
N LEU A 119 -5.53 0.70 20.07
CA LEU A 119 -4.65 -0.46 19.90
C LEU A 119 -5.43 -1.74 19.52
N LEU A 120 -6.57 -1.99 20.16
CA LEU A 120 -7.43 -3.14 19.83
C LEU A 120 -8.00 -3.05 18.40
N VAL A 121 -8.49 -1.86 18.01
CA VAL A 121 -8.99 -1.60 16.65
C VAL A 121 -7.85 -1.73 15.64
N THR A 122 -6.66 -1.20 15.95
CA THR A 122 -5.45 -1.37 15.11
C THR A 122 -5.17 -2.86 14.89
N GLY A 123 -5.19 -3.67 15.95
CA GLY A 123 -4.96 -5.12 15.85
C GLY A 123 -5.98 -5.82 14.96
N LYS A 124 -7.28 -5.49 15.08
CA LYS A 124 -8.34 -6.05 14.23
C LYS A 124 -8.15 -5.69 12.75
N ILE A 125 -7.88 -4.42 12.47
CA ILE A 125 -7.68 -3.93 11.10
C ILE A 125 -6.40 -4.52 10.52
N PHE A 126 -5.32 -4.55 11.30
CA PHE A 126 -4.07 -5.18 10.87
C PHE A 126 -4.23 -6.66 10.57
N LEU A 127 -4.97 -7.41 11.38
CA LEU A 127 -5.28 -8.81 11.08
C LEU A 127 -6.11 -8.95 9.80
N HIS A 128 -7.10 -8.08 9.56
CA HIS A 128 -7.83 -8.05 8.29
C HIS A 128 -6.88 -7.88 7.10
N HIS A 129 -6.01 -6.86 7.14
CA HIS A 129 -5.10 -6.61 6.03
C HIS A 129 -4.03 -7.70 5.90
N LEU A 130 -3.57 -8.32 6.98
CA LEU A 130 -2.69 -9.49 6.89
C LEU A 130 -3.36 -10.65 6.15
N LEU A 131 -4.64 -10.92 6.41
CA LEU A 131 -5.39 -11.95 5.68
C LEU A 131 -5.52 -11.59 4.19
N VAL A 132 -5.81 -10.33 3.88
CA VAL A 132 -5.89 -9.83 2.50
C VAL A 132 -4.53 -9.96 1.79
N VAL A 133 -3.43 -9.51 2.41
CA VAL A 133 -2.07 -9.64 1.87
C VAL A 133 -1.73 -11.11 1.66
N PHE A 134 -1.98 -11.97 2.65
CA PHE A 134 -1.69 -13.39 2.52
C PHE A 134 -2.46 -14.01 1.35
N ALA A 135 -3.78 -13.80 1.30
CA ALA A 135 -4.64 -14.41 0.28
C ALA A 135 -4.40 -13.86 -1.13
N PHE A 136 -4.24 -12.54 -1.28
CA PHE A 136 -4.28 -11.90 -2.59
C PHE A 136 -2.94 -11.37 -3.08
N ILE A 137 -1.94 -11.24 -2.20
CA ILE A 137 -0.58 -10.90 -2.61
C ILE A 137 0.29 -12.15 -2.58
N PHE A 138 0.43 -12.79 -1.41
CA PHE A 138 1.38 -13.90 -1.27
C PHE A 138 0.95 -15.15 -2.06
N LEU A 139 -0.31 -15.59 -1.92
CA LEU A 139 -0.79 -16.75 -2.69
C LEU A 139 -0.90 -16.43 -4.20
N PHE A 140 -1.29 -15.22 -4.58
CA PHE A 140 -1.40 -14.89 -6.00
C PHE A 140 -0.02 -14.70 -6.65
N ASN A 141 1.00 -14.23 -5.92
CA ASN A 141 2.38 -14.21 -6.42
C ASN A 141 2.96 -15.62 -6.69
N ARG A 142 2.29 -16.68 -6.21
CA ARG A 142 2.57 -18.07 -6.62
C ARG A 142 2.24 -18.34 -8.09
N PHE A 143 1.39 -17.54 -8.71
CA PHE A 143 0.95 -17.70 -10.10
C PHE A 143 1.47 -16.55 -10.95
N ARG A 144 1.99 -16.87 -12.13
CA ARG A 144 2.56 -15.88 -13.05
C ARG A 144 2.18 -16.17 -14.50
N ILE A 145 1.90 -15.11 -15.26
CA ILE A 145 1.83 -15.17 -16.72
C ILE A 145 2.98 -14.34 -17.29
N ARG A 146 3.89 -14.98 -18.01
CA ARG A 146 5.14 -14.39 -18.51
C ARG A 146 5.93 -13.72 -17.37
N ARG A 147 5.97 -12.39 -17.35
CA ARG A 147 6.63 -11.57 -16.33
C ARG A 147 5.65 -11.03 -15.27
N LEU A 148 4.34 -11.14 -15.50
CA LEU A 148 3.30 -10.56 -14.65
C LEU A 148 2.80 -11.58 -13.61
N PRO A 149 3.09 -11.37 -12.31
CA PRO A 149 2.52 -12.16 -11.23
C PRO A 149 1.07 -11.76 -10.99
N PHE A 150 0.25 -12.69 -10.50
CA PHE A 150 -1.14 -12.36 -10.17
C PHE A 150 -1.26 -11.44 -8.97
N GLY A 151 -0.28 -11.41 -8.05
CA GLY A 151 -0.31 -10.43 -6.95
C GLY A 151 -0.17 -9.00 -7.45
N TYR A 152 0.54 -8.76 -8.57
CA TYR A 152 0.58 -7.45 -9.23
C TYR A 152 -0.75 -7.10 -9.91
N LEU A 153 -1.42 -8.09 -10.49
CA LEU A 153 -2.76 -7.89 -11.06
C LEU A 153 -3.77 -7.53 -9.96
N TYR A 154 -3.75 -8.26 -8.84
CA TYR A 154 -4.57 -7.91 -7.68
C TYR A 154 -4.24 -6.49 -7.18
N PHE A 155 -2.95 -6.17 -7.00
CA PHE A 155 -2.54 -4.86 -6.53
C PHE A 155 -2.96 -3.73 -7.48
N LEU A 156 -2.93 -3.97 -8.80
CA LEU A 156 -3.45 -3.03 -9.80
C LEU A 156 -4.96 -2.81 -9.60
N VAL A 157 -5.73 -3.89 -9.49
CA VAL A 157 -7.18 -3.80 -9.24
C VAL A 157 -7.47 -3.06 -7.93
N TYR A 158 -6.76 -3.40 -6.85
CA TYR A 158 -6.85 -2.71 -5.56
C TYR A 158 -6.51 -1.22 -5.69
N THR A 159 -5.46 -0.87 -6.44
CA THR A 159 -5.04 0.53 -6.69
C THR A 159 -6.17 1.32 -7.38
N ILE A 160 -6.80 0.73 -8.39
CA ILE A 160 -7.93 1.34 -9.11
C ILE A 160 -9.10 1.52 -8.15
N LEU A 161 -9.50 0.46 -7.45
CA LEU A 161 -10.64 0.49 -6.53
C LEU A 161 -10.46 1.51 -5.40
N LEU A 162 -9.24 1.63 -4.88
CA LEU A 162 -8.92 2.60 -3.84
C LEU A 162 -9.01 4.05 -4.36
N ALA A 163 -8.49 4.31 -5.56
CA ALA A 163 -8.58 5.62 -6.19
C ALA A 163 -10.01 5.99 -6.59
N LEU A 164 -10.81 5.01 -7.04
CA LEU A 164 -12.24 5.18 -7.26
C LEU A 164 -12.96 5.54 -5.96
N ALA A 165 -12.64 4.85 -4.85
CA ALA A 165 -13.26 5.13 -3.56
C ALA A 165 -12.95 6.55 -3.08
N ALA A 166 -11.69 6.99 -3.24
CA ALA A 166 -11.29 8.36 -2.92
C ALA A 166 -11.91 9.41 -3.86
N GLY A 167 -12.09 9.09 -5.15
CA GLY A 167 -12.65 10.02 -6.13
C GLY A 167 -14.16 10.15 -6.09
N THR A 168 -14.87 9.14 -5.57
CA THR A 168 -16.33 9.15 -5.40
C THR A 168 -16.74 9.43 -3.95
N GLU A 169 -15.84 9.96 -3.12
CA GLU A 169 -16.08 10.26 -1.70
C GLU A 169 -16.70 9.08 -0.93
N SER A 170 -16.33 7.84 -1.29
CA SER A 170 -16.93 6.61 -0.77
C SER A 170 -16.30 6.15 0.55
N PHE A 171 -15.38 6.91 1.13
CA PHE A 171 -14.74 6.50 2.39
C PHE A 171 -15.73 6.58 3.56
N THR A 172 -15.50 5.69 4.51
CA THR A 172 -16.39 5.51 5.66
C THR A 172 -16.35 6.68 6.65
N TYR A 173 -15.47 7.67 6.48
CA TYR A 173 -15.28 8.76 7.42
C TYR A 173 -15.62 10.08 6.74
N PRO A 174 -16.33 11.00 7.43
CA PRO A 174 -16.62 12.30 6.82
C PRO A 174 -15.31 13.07 6.59
N PRO A 175 -15.21 13.82 5.48
CA PRO A 175 -14.03 14.62 5.17
C PRO A 175 -13.78 15.68 6.26
N GLN A 176 -12.50 15.94 6.56
CA GLN A 176 -12.07 16.99 7.49
C GLN A 176 -12.04 18.35 6.78
N GLY A 177 -13.13 19.13 6.87
CA GLY A 177 -13.21 20.48 6.31
C GLY A 177 -13.93 20.52 4.96
N ASP A 178 -13.37 21.25 3.98
CA ASP A 178 -13.86 21.26 2.60
C ASP A 178 -13.91 19.82 2.05
N THR A 179 -15.00 19.42 1.37
CA THR A 179 -15.29 18.01 1.08
C THR A 179 -14.17 17.36 0.28
N VAL A 180 -13.71 18.03 -0.78
CA VAL A 180 -12.65 17.52 -1.66
C VAL A 180 -11.30 17.45 -0.94
N LEU A 181 -10.93 18.52 -0.22
CA LEU A 181 -9.63 18.61 0.44
C LEU A 181 -9.56 17.65 1.64
N GLY A 182 -10.67 17.51 2.36
CA GLY A 182 -10.83 16.56 3.46
C GLY A 182 -10.73 15.11 3.00
N GLU A 183 -11.30 14.74 1.85
CA GLU A 183 -11.15 13.39 1.28
C GLU A 183 -9.71 13.08 0.86
N ILE A 184 -9.03 14.05 0.24
CA ILE A 184 -7.60 13.91 -0.07
C ILE A 184 -6.78 13.72 1.20
N ILE A 185 -7.07 14.46 2.27
CA ILE A 185 -6.39 14.30 3.55
C ILE A 185 -6.64 12.89 4.13
N LEU A 186 -7.88 12.39 4.09
CA LEU A 186 -8.21 11.03 4.54
C LEU A 186 -7.43 9.99 3.73
N PHE A 187 -7.42 10.13 2.41
CA PHE A 187 -6.66 9.26 1.50
C PHE A 187 -5.17 9.23 1.87
N LEU A 188 -4.55 10.40 2.04
CA LEU A 188 -3.12 10.50 2.38
C LEU A 188 -2.81 9.96 3.79
N ARG A 189 -3.75 10.10 4.72
CA ARG A 189 -3.54 9.80 6.14
C ARG A 189 -3.48 8.30 6.45
N PHE A 190 -4.18 7.46 5.70
CA PHE A 190 -4.12 6.01 5.91
C PHE A 190 -4.13 5.20 4.61
N ALA A 191 -5.01 5.52 3.66
CA ALA A 191 -5.21 4.71 2.45
C ALA A 191 -3.97 4.66 1.55
N LEU A 192 -3.28 5.78 1.33
CA LEU A 192 -2.05 5.82 0.54
C LEU A 192 -0.91 5.07 1.23
N ILE A 193 -0.85 5.10 2.56
CA ILE A 193 0.16 4.37 3.34
C ILE A 193 -0.11 2.86 3.28
N GLU A 194 -1.37 2.44 3.38
CA GLU A 194 -1.81 1.05 3.20
C GLU A 194 -1.47 0.56 1.78
N TRP A 195 -1.82 1.35 0.76
CA TRP A 195 -1.47 1.08 -0.63
C TRP A 195 0.04 0.93 -0.82
N PHE A 196 0.83 1.83 -0.24
CA PHE A 196 2.28 1.76 -0.30
C PHE A 196 2.82 0.48 0.35
N ALA A 197 2.29 0.13 1.53
CA ALA A 197 2.64 -1.09 2.23
C ALA A 197 2.34 -2.34 1.38
N TYR A 198 1.17 -2.41 0.76
CA TYR A 198 0.79 -3.50 -0.14
C TYR A 198 1.73 -3.61 -1.34
N GLY A 199 2.13 -2.48 -1.91
CA GLY A 199 3.12 -2.42 -2.98
C GLY A 199 4.47 -3.00 -2.56
N LEU A 200 4.98 -2.62 -1.38
CA LEU A 200 6.24 -3.17 -0.83
C LEU A 200 6.15 -4.69 -0.64
N LEU A 201 5.06 -5.18 -0.06
CA LEU A 201 4.83 -6.60 0.17
C LEU A 201 4.71 -7.39 -1.14
N ALA A 202 4.07 -6.81 -2.15
CA ALA A 202 3.96 -7.41 -3.48
C ALA A 202 5.33 -7.49 -4.18
N VAL A 203 6.14 -6.43 -4.10
CA VAL A 203 7.49 -6.39 -4.69
C VAL A 203 8.46 -7.33 -3.98
N ALA A 204 8.42 -7.37 -2.65
CA ALA A 204 9.27 -8.24 -1.84
C ALA A 204 9.03 -9.73 -2.12
N THR A 205 7.78 -10.10 -2.43
CA THR A 205 7.37 -11.50 -2.63
C THR A 205 7.27 -11.89 -4.10
N LEU A 206 7.75 -11.04 -5.01
CA LEU A 206 7.66 -11.25 -6.46
C LEU A 206 8.23 -12.60 -6.92
N LYS A 207 9.33 -13.04 -6.30
CA LYS A 207 10.04 -14.27 -6.66
C LYS A 207 9.38 -15.55 -6.14
N TRP A 208 8.28 -15.45 -5.40
CA TRP A 208 7.56 -16.59 -4.85
C TRP A 208 6.74 -17.35 -5.89
N THR A 209 7.18 -17.46 -7.14
CA THR A 209 6.39 -18.12 -8.19
C THR A 209 6.46 -19.64 -8.05
N TRP A 210 5.29 -20.28 -7.97
CA TRP A 210 5.13 -21.73 -7.98
C TRP A 210 4.92 -22.26 -9.40
N VAL A 211 3.98 -21.63 -10.13
CA VAL A 211 3.61 -22.02 -11.50
C VAL A 211 3.59 -20.80 -12.42
N LYS A 212 4.00 -21.02 -13.66
CA LYS A 212 4.10 -19.98 -14.70
C LYS A 212 3.43 -20.46 -15.98
N ALA A 213 2.73 -19.56 -16.67
CA ALA A 213 2.26 -19.79 -18.03
C ALA A 213 2.84 -18.75 -19.00
N ASP A 214 3.02 -19.13 -20.27
CA ASP A 214 3.57 -18.23 -21.30
C ASP A 214 2.52 -17.35 -21.98
N SER A 215 1.23 -17.59 -21.74
CA SER A 215 0.13 -16.80 -22.30
C SER A 215 -1.12 -16.92 -21.45
N PHE A 216 -1.97 -15.90 -21.48
CA PHE A 216 -3.24 -15.86 -20.75
C PHE A 216 -4.30 -16.80 -21.36
N LEU A 217 -4.38 -16.88 -22.70
CA LEU A 217 -5.47 -17.58 -23.38
C LEU A 217 -5.12 -19.02 -23.82
N LYS A 218 -3.84 -19.29 -24.09
CA LYS A 218 -3.37 -20.57 -24.66
C LYS A 218 -2.09 -21.08 -23.97
N GLY A 219 -1.71 -20.47 -22.85
CA GLY A 219 -0.48 -20.83 -22.15
C GLY A 219 -0.62 -22.18 -21.46
N ARG A 220 0.41 -23.02 -21.60
CA ARG A 220 0.55 -24.20 -20.73
C ARG A 220 1.14 -23.75 -19.41
N TRP A 221 0.63 -24.31 -18.32
CA TRP A 221 1.15 -24.05 -16.98
C TRP A 221 2.31 -24.99 -16.70
N GLU A 222 3.45 -24.40 -16.34
CA GLU A 222 4.67 -25.11 -15.99
C GLU A 222 4.98 -24.86 -14.52
N LYS A 223 5.36 -25.93 -13.82
CA LYS A 223 5.78 -25.86 -12.42
C LYS A 223 7.24 -25.40 -12.36
N VAL A 224 7.47 -24.30 -11.66
CA VAL A 224 8.80 -23.67 -11.50
C VAL A 224 9.39 -23.97 -10.12
N ASP A 225 8.55 -24.13 -9.10
CA ASP A 225 8.97 -24.42 -7.73
C ASP A 225 7.93 -25.30 -6.99
N ARG A 226 7.95 -25.36 -5.66
CA ARG A 226 6.95 -26.01 -4.79
C ARG A 226 5.96 -24.97 -4.27
N PHE A 227 4.73 -25.39 -3.94
CA PHE A 227 3.68 -24.48 -3.45
C PHE A 227 3.83 -24.07 -1.98
N PHE A 228 4.45 -24.90 -1.15
CA PHE A 228 4.69 -24.61 0.27
C PHE A 228 6.16 -24.26 0.57
N SER A 229 6.99 -24.02 -0.46
CA SER A 229 8.32 -23.43 -0.27
C SER A 229 8.19 -21.91 -0.24
N TRP A 230 8.66 -21.26 0.83
CA TRP A 230 8.88 -19.82 0.83
C TRP A 230 10.33 -19.61 0.40
N PRO A 231 10.60 -19.09 -0.83
CA PRO A 231 11.96 -18.82 -1.25
C PRO A 231 12.68 -17.96 -0.24
N ALA A 232 13.95 -18.28 0.01
CA ALA A 232 14.79 -17.45 0.86
C ALA A 232 14.87 -16.05 0.26
N LEU A 233 14.34 -15.06 0.99
CA LEU A 233 14.45 -13.66 0.62
C LEU A 233 15.90 -13.21 0.75
N VAL A 234 16.39 -12.50 -0.27
CA VAL A 234 17.68 -11.80 -0.20
C VAL A 234 17.53 -10.62 0.76
N ARG A 235 18.65 -10.10 1.30
CA ARG A 235 18.65 -9.02 2.31
C ARG A 235 17.71 -7.87 1.96
N ASP A 236 17.82 -7.30 0.76
CA ASP A 236 16.98 -6.16 0.35
C ASP A 236 15.49 -6.54 0.28
N GLU A 237 15.16 -7.75 -0.14
CA GLU A 237 13.77 -8.23 -0.19
C GLU A 237 13.18 -8.44 1.21
N LYS A 238 14.02 -8.88 2.17
CA LYS A 238 13.64 -8.95 3.59
C LYS A 238 13.36 -7.57 4.15
N ASP A 239 14.23 -6.60 3.87
CA ASP A 239 14.07 -5.24 4.34
C ASP A 239 12.76 -4.65 3.81
N LEU A 240 12.45 -4.82 2.52
CA LEU A 240 11.16 -4.40 1.95
C LEU A 240 9.96 -5.12 2.56
N LEU A 241 10.06 -6.43 2.85
CA LEU A 241 8.98 -7.17 3.51
C LEU A 241 8.71 -6.58 4.90
N ILE A 242 9.77 -6.36 5.69
CA ILE A 242 9.68 -5.80 7.05
C ILE A 242 9.10 -4.39 6.98
N PHE A 243 9.62 -3.53 6.10
CA PHE A 243 9.09 -2.17 5.92
C PHE A 243 7.62 -2.20 5.48
N GLY A 244 7.25 -3.08 4.55
CA GLY A 244 5.85 -3.28 4.15
C GLY A 244 4.94 -3.60 5.33
N LEU A 245 5.35 -4.53 6.20
CA LEU A 245 4.59 -4.88 7.41
C LEU A 245 4.51 -3.72 8.42
N LEU A 246 5.61 -2.97 8.60
CA LEU A 246 5.65 -1.81 9.49
C LEU A 246 4.78 -0.67 8.97
N PHE A 247 4.84 -0.34 7.68
CA PHE A 247 3.97 0.66 7.07
C PHE A 247 2.50 0.24 7.13
N LEU A 248 2.22 -1.06 6.95
CA LEU A 248 0.85 -1.57 7.12
C LEU A 248 0.36 -1.36 8.55
N LEU A 249 1.19 -1.65 9.56
CA LEU A 249 0.85 -1.39 10.96
C LEU A 249 0.61 0.10 11.22
N VAL A 250 1.45 0.98 10.68
CA VAL A 250 1.31 2.44 10.80
C VAL A 250 0.02 2.94 10.14
N ALA A 251 -0.31 2.45 8.93
CA ALA A 251 -1.55 2.79 8.24
C ALA A 251 -2.78 2.42 9.08
N ASN A 252 -2.79 1.20 9.60
CA ASN A 252 -3.90 0.68 10.40
C ASN A 252 -4.03 1.39 11.75
N PHE A 253 -2.93 1.81 12.35
CA PHE A 253 -2.95 2.66 13.54
C PHE A 253 -3.50 4.06 13.23
N SER A 254 -3.12 4.63 12.08
CA SER A 254 -3.64 5.92 11.62
C SER A 254 -5.15 5.89 11.40
N GLU A 255 -5.65 4.83 10.77
CA GLU A 255 -7.08 4.61 10.57
C GLU A 255 -7.81 4.30 11.88
N ALA A 256 -7.25 3.47 12.76
CA ALA A 256 -7.84 3.19 14.08
C ALA A 256 -8.08 4.47 14.89
N LYS A 257 -7.15 5.44 14.82
CA LYS A 257 -7.35 6.75 15.42
C LYS A 257 -8.55 7.49 14.84
N LEU A 258 -8.76 7.44 13.52
CA LEU A 258 -9.94 8.05 12.88
C LEU A 258 -11.23 7.37 13.34
N ILE A 259 -11.25 6.05 13.39
CA ILE A 259 -12.39 5.25 13.83
C ILE A 259 -12.81 5.60 15.25
N VAL A 260 -11.84 5.61 16.16
CA VAL A 260 -12.08 5.93 17.57
C VAL A 260 -12.41 7.41 17.75
N PHE A 261 -11.78 8.32 17.00
CA PHE A 261 -12.06 9.77 17.08
C PHE A 261 -13.45 10.14 16.58
N TYR A 262 -13.89 9.57 15.46
CA TYR A 262 -15.15 9.97 14.81
C TYR A 262 -16.41 9.43 15.46
N GLY A 263 -16.31 8.81 16.62
CA GLY A 263 -17.50 8.37 17.31
C GLY A 263 -18.36 7.40 16.49
N ARG A 264 -17.79 6.69 15.50
CA ARG A 264 -18.29 5.35 15.12
C ARG A 264 -18.00 4.36 16.26
N HIS A 265 -18.29 4.81 17.47
CA HIS A 265 -18.64 4.00 18.61
C HIS A 265 -20.03 3.45 18.29
N LEU A 266 -20.08 2.13 18.25
CA LEU A 266 -21.25 1.27 18.37
C LEU A 266 -22.61 1.98 18.54
N LEU A 267 -23.48 1.77 17.55
CA LEU A 267 -24.78 1.15 17.88
C LEU A 267 -24.53 -0.35 18.11
#